data_AF-A0A060CG66-F1
#
_entry.id   AF-A0A060CG66-F1
#
_cell.length_a   1.000
_cell.length_b   1.000
_cell.length_c   1.000
_cell.angle_alpha   90.00
_cell.angle_beta   90.00
_cell.angle_gamma   90.00
#
_symmetry.space_group_name_H-M   'P 1'
#
loop_
_entity.id
_entity.type
_entity.pdbx_description
1 polymer ?
#
loop_
_entity_poly.entity_id
_entity_poly.type
_entity_poly.pdbx_seq_one_letter_code
_entity_poly.pdbx_strand_id
1 'polypeptide(L)'
;MGADVVIGFGGYVSLPAYLAARTHLRGRNRIPIVIHEANASAGIANKVGARFADTVMAAVDGSGLENARVVGHPGPWGDRRT
;
A
#
# COMPACT_ATOMS: atom_id res chain seq x y z
N MET A 1 -11.64 3.93 20.80
CA MET A 1 -11.14 2.94 19.81
C MET A 1 -10.33 3.69 18.78
N GLY A 2 -9.14 3.19 18.43
CA GLY A 2 -8.28 3.71 17.36
C GLY A 2 -8.05 2.64 16.30
N ALA A 3 -7.45 2.99 15.16
CA ALA A 3 -7.09 2.01 14.15
C ALA A 3 -5.75 1.35 14.49
N ASP A 4 -5.66 0.03 14.35
CA ASP A 4 -4.43 -0.74 14.55
C ASP A 4 -3.56 -0.81 13.30
N VAL A 5 -4.16 -0.61 12.12
CA VAL A 5 -3.47 -0.62 10.83
C VAL A 5 -4.24 0.22 9.81
N VAL A 6 -3.52 0.85 8.89
CA VAL A 6 -4.10 1.50 7.71
C VAL A 6 -3.71 0.68 6.49
N ILE A 7 -4.71 0.16 5.77
CA ILE A 7 -4.52 -0.50 4.48
C ILE A 7 -5.02 0.45 3.40
N GLY A 8 -4.19 0.73 2.40
CA GLY A 8 -4.62 1.50 1.25
C GLY A 8 -4.33 0.81 -0.07
N PHE A 9 -5.32 0.86 -0.95
CA PHE A 9 -5.28 0.28 -2.29
C PHE A 9 -4.94 1.33 -3.37
N GLY A 10 -4.72 2.57 -2.93
CA GLY A 10 -4.30 3.69 -3.74
C GLY A 10 -5.36 4.67 -4.19
N GLY A 11 -4.91 5.62 -5.00
CA GLY A 11 -5.66 6.82 -5.39
C GLY A 11 -5.30 8.05 -4.55
N TYR A 12 -5.58 9.24 -5.07
CA TYR A 12 -5.29 10.52 -4.42
C TYR A 12 -5.96 10.64 -3.03
N VAL A 13 -7.08 9.95 -2.83
CA VAL A 13 -7.86 9.92 -1.59
C VAL A 13 -7.13 9.21 -0.45
N SER A 14 -6.17 8.32 -0.73
CA SER A 14 -5.40 7.61 0.30
C SER A 14 -4.29 8.46 0.91
N LEU A 15 -3.85 9.51 0.22
CA LEU A 15 -2.70 10.31 0.64
C LEU A 15 -2.91 11.02 2.00
N PRO A 16 -4.06 11.65 2.29
CA PRO A 16 -4.33 12.24 3.61
C PRO A 16 -4.33 11.20 4.74
N ALA A 17 -4.85 9.99 4.50
CA ALA A 17 -4.85 8.92 5.49
C ALA A 17 -3.44 8.40 5.78
N TYR A 18 -2.61 8.23 4.74
CA TYR A 18 -1.19 7.90 4.91
C TYR A 18 -0.46 9.00 5.65
N LEU A 19 -0.72 10.27 5.34
CA LEU A 19 -0.13 11.41 6.04
C LEU A 19 -0.57 11.48 7.50
N ALA A 20 -1.83 11.18 7.83
CA ALA A 20 -2.32 11.15 9.22
C ALA A 20 -1.68 10.00 10.03
N ALA A 21 -1.60 8.80 9.46
CA ALA A 21 -0.85 7.70 10.05
C ALA A 21 0.65 8.07 10.17
N ARG A 22 1.16 8.85 9.21
CA ARG A 22 2.54 9.36 9.19
C ARG A 22 2.80 10.45 10.25
N THR A 23 1.86 11.35 10.51
CA THR A 23 2.04 12.43 11.49
C THR A 23 1.93 11.92 12.92
N HIS A 24 1.21 10.81 13.13
CA HIS A 24 1.29 10.04 14.37
C HIS A 24 2.63 9.29 14.57
N LEU A 25 3.58 9.31 13.61
CA LEU A 25 4.86 8.57 13.67
C LEU A 25 5.95 9.14 14.58
N ARG A 26 5.79 10.34 15.17
CA ARG A 26 6.82 10.86 16.10
C ARG A 26 6.65 10.35 17.54
N GLY A 27 5.75 9.40 17.78
CA GLY A 27 5.55 8.75 19.07
C GLY A 27 5.58 7.23 18.99
N ARG A 28 5.70 6.56 20.15
CA ARG A 28 5.68 5.08 20.29
C ARG A 28 4.40 4.40 19.77
N ASN A 29 3.41 5.18 19.31
CA ASN A 29 2.05 4.75 18.97
C ASN A 29 1.70 4.96 17.49
N ARG A 30 2.72 4.89 16.62
CA ARG A 30 2.60 4.83 15.15
C ARG A 30 1.62 3.74 14.73
N ILE A 31 0.73 4.07 13.78
CA ILE A 31 -0.13 3.09 13.12
C ILE A 31 0.60 2.60 11.84
N PRO A 32 0.85 1.29 11.69
CA PRO A 32 1.50 0.73 10.50
C PRO A 32 0.67 0.97 9.23
N ILE A 33 1.37 1.22 8.12
CA ILE A 33 0.76 1.49 6.81
C ILE A 33 1.07 0.33 5.87
N VAL A 34 0.02 -0.27 5.30
CA VAL A 34 0.12 -1.33 4.31
C VAL A 34 -0.46 -0.83 2.99
N ILE A 35 0.27 -1.01 1.89
CA ILE A 35 -0.18 -0.65 0.55
C ILE A 35 -0.34 -1.91 -0.28
N HIS A 36 -1.43 -2.01 -1.04
CA HIS A 36 -1.64 -3.05 -2.04
C HIS A 36 -2.03 -2.43 -3.38
N GLU A 37 -1.24 -2.66 -4.43
CA GLU A 37 -1.57 -2.22 -5.79
C GLU A 37 -2.18 -3.36 -6.60
N ALA A 38 -3.43 -3.16 -6.99
CA ALA A 38 -4.18 -4.05 -7.87
C ALA A 38 -3.77 -3.91 -9.34
N ASN A 39 -3.38 -2.71 -9.77
CA ASN A 39 -3.14 -2.45 -11.19
C ASN A 39 -1.74 -2.89 -11.64
N ALA A 40 -1.62 -3.12 -12.95
CA ALA A 40 -0.34 -3.40 -13.60
C ALA A 40 0.64 -2.22 -13.59
N SER A 41 0.20 -1.02 -13.20
CA SER A 41 1.06 0.15 -13.06
C SER A 41 0.57 1.05 -11.93
N ALA A 42 1.48 1.36 -11.02
CA ALA A 42 1.22 2.15 -9.84
C ALA A 42 1.21 3.64 -10.16
N GLY A 43 0.16 4.30 -9.69
CA GLY A 43 0.05 5.75 -9.74
C GLY A 43 1.10 6.44 -8.87
N ILE A 44 1.35 7.73 -9.14
CA ILE A 44 2.33 8.56 -8.40
C ILE A 44 2.05 8.54 -6.88
N ALA A 45 0.78 8.58 -6.48
CA ALA A 45 0.40 8.51 -5.08
C ALA A 45 0.86 7.22 -4.38
N ASN A 46 0.76 6.07 -5.08
CA ASN A 46 1.20 4.78 -4.53
C ASN A 46 2.71 4.66 -4.52
N LYS A 47 3.40 5.18 -5.53
CA LYS A 47 4.87 5.25 -5.54
C LYS A 47 5.40 6.09 -4.38
N VAL A 48 4.77 7.23 -4.11
CA VAL A 48 5.13 8.09 -2.97
C VAL A 48 4.76 7.42 -1.65
N GLY A 49 3.56 6.84 -1.55
CA GLY A 49 3.09 6.14 -0.35
C GLY A 49 3.96 4.93 0.00
N ALA A 50 4.38 4.15 -0.99
CA ALA A 50 5.20 2.95 -0.82
C ALA A 50 6.54 3.24 -0.13
N ARG A 51 7.12 4.43 -0.34
CA ARG A 51 8.34 4.86 0.34
C ARG A 51 8.18 5.03 1.85
N PHE A 52 6.94 5.16 2.34
CA PHE A 52 6.63 5.37 3.75
C PHE A 52 5.80 4.22 4.35
N ALA A 53 5.47 3.20 3.56
CA ALA A 53 4.70 2.06 4.00
C ALA A 53 5.59 1.07 4.77
N ASP A 54 5.02 0.41 5.76
CA ASP A 54 5.62 -0.71 6.47
C ASP A 54 5.65 -1.98 5.60
N THR A 55 4.66 -2.11 4.73
CA THR A 55 4.54 -3.25 3.83
C THR A 55 3.91 -2.80 2.52
N VAL A 56 4.50 -3.26 1.42
CA VAL A 56 4.03 -2.98 0.08
C VAL A 56 3.74 -4.31 -0.60
N MET A 57 2.55 -4.43 -1.18
CA MET A 57 2.07 -5.58 -1.90
C MET A 57 1.61 -5.17 -3.29
N ALA A 58 1.71 -6.07 -4.25
CA ALA A 58 1.20 -5.89 -5.59
C ALA A 58 0.45 -7.14 -6.04
N ALA A 59 -0.53 -6.98 -6.91
CA ALA A 59 -1.19 -8.11 -7.52
C ALA A 59 -0.36 -8.77 -8.62
N VAL A 60 0.46 -7.98 -9.32
CA VAL A 60 1.29 -8.43 -10.44
C VAL A 60 2.71 -7.90 -10.31
N ASP A 61 3.64 -8.60 -10.96
CA ASP A 61 5.00 -8.13 -11.15
C ASP A 61 5.01 -6.87 -12.03
N GLY A 62 6.05 -6.05 -11.91
CA GLY A 62 6.20 -4.86 -12.77
C GLY A 62 5.21 -3.73 -12.50
N SER A 63 4.41 -3.79 -11.41
CA SER A 63 3.49 -2.72 -11.00
C SER A 63 4.19 -1.36 -10.76
N GLY A 64 5.52 -1.29 -10.74
CA GLY A 64 6.25 -0.04 -10.53
C GLY A 64 6.27 0.42 -9.07
N LEU A 65 5.86 -0.45 -8.13
CA LEU A 65 6.12 -0.31 -6.70
C LEU A 65 7.43 -0.99 -6.33
N GLU A 66 8.31 -0.24 -5.68
CA GLU A 66 9.59 -0.75 -5.19
C GLU A 66 9.38 -1.66 -3.98
N ASN A 67 10.09 -2.79 -3.93
CA ASN A 67 10.02 -3.80 -2.84
C ASN A 67 8.62 -4.38 -2.59
N ALA A 68 7.73 -4.34 -3.59
CA ALA A 68 6.40 -4.91 -3.46
C ALA A 68 6.42 -6.44 -3.44
N ARG A 69 5.78 -7.06 -2.46
CA ARG A 69 5.51 -8.50 -2.46
C ARG A 69 4.34 -8.80 -3.40
N VAL A 70 4.55 -9.63 -4.41
CA VAL A 70 3.47 -10.07 -5.29
C VAL A 70 2.59 -11.09 -4.56
N VAL A 71 1.30 -10.78 -4.42
CA VAL A 71 0.30 -11.58 -3.69
C VAL A 71 -0.95 -11.89 -4.50
N GLY A 72 -1.05 -11.38 -5.74
CA GLY A 72 -2.22 -11.60 -6.60
C GLY A 72 -3.45 -10.75 -6.22
N HIS A 73 -4.57 -11.08 -6.86
CA HIS A 73 -5.90 -10.56 -6.53
C HIS A 73 -6.77 -11.62 -5.87
N PRO A 74 -7.70 -11.21 -4.98
CA PRO A 74 -8.72 -12.12 -4.48
C PRO A 74 -9.67 -12.52 -5.62
N GLY A 75 -9.76 -13.83 -5.88
CA GLY A 75 -10.65 -14.42 -6.89
C GLY A 75 -10.06 -15.70 -7.51
N PRO A 76 -10.84 -16.42 -8.34
CA PRO A 76 -10.39 -17.67 -8.97
C PRO A 76 -9.21 -17.49 -9.95
N TRP A 77 -8.85 -16.23 -10.24
CA TRP A 77 -7.77 -15.84 -11.14
C TRP A 77 -6.48 -15.40 -10.42
N GLY A 78 -6.40 -15.60 -9.09
CA GLY A 78 -5.45 -14.95 -8.19
C GLY A 78 -3.97 -15.31 -8.32
N ASP A 79 -3.58 -16.21 -9.23
CA ASP A 79 -2.17 -16.62 -9.43
C ASP A 79 -1.73 -16.49 -10.90
N ARG A 80 -2.20 -15.44 -11.60
CA ARG A 80 -1.62 -15.09 -12.90
C ARG A 80 -0.46 -14.12 -12.70
N ARG A 81 0.73 -14.69 -12.46
CA ARG A 81 2.02 -14.02 -12.60
C ARG A 81 2.28 -13.73 -14.08
N THR A 82 1.66 -12.69 -14.61
CA THR A 82 1.90 -12.19 -15.98
C THR A 82 2.31 -10.74 -15.92
#